data_AF-A0A8I0FFZ7-F1
#
_entry.id   AF-A0A8I0FFZ7-F1
#
_cell.length_a   1.000
_cell.length_b   1.000
_cell.length_c   1.000
_cell.angle_alpha   90.00
_cell.angle_beta   90.00
_cell.angle_gamma   90.00
#
_symmetry.space_group_name_H-M   'P 1'
#
loop_
_entity.id
_entity.type
_entity.pdbx_description
1 polymer ?
#
loop_
_entity_poly.entity_id
_entity_poly.type
_entity_poly.pdbx_seq_one_letter_code
_entity_poly.pdbx_strand_id
1 'polypeptide(L)'
;MALSKFLDARNDYAFKRIFGTEKNKDILIHFLNDILGFTGLAAIQDVEFLATILDPEIAAKKQSIVDVLCKDSQGSRYIIEMQFTKTKGFEKR
;
A
#
# COMPACT_ATOMS: atom_id res chain seq x y z
N MET A 1 -12.10 10.22 30.15
CA MET A 1 -10.85 9.90 29.42
C MET A 1 -11.22 9.53 27.99
N ALA A 2 -10.92 10.41 27.03
CA ALA A 2 -11.19 10.13 25.62
C ALA A 2 -10.30 8.96 25.16
N LEU A 3 -10.91 7.85 24.78
CA LEU A 3 -10.24 6.75 24.09
C LEU A 3 -9.85 7.24 22.70
N SER A 4 -8.66 7.81 22.59
CA SER A 4 -8.03 8.13 21.31
C SER A 4 -7.78 6.82 20.57
N LYS A 5 -8.76 6.36 19.78
CA LYS A 5 -8.64 5.21 18.89
C LYS A 5 -7.77 5.60 17.69
N PHE A 6 -6.47 5.74 17.92
CA PHE A 6 -5.51 5.82 16.83
C PHE A 6 -5.43 4.45 16.17
N LEU A 7 -5.67 4.41 14.85
CA LEU A 7 -5.41 3.24 14.03
C LEU A 7 -3.89 3.08 13.92
N ASP A 8 -3.35 2.03 14.54
CA ASP A 8 -1.96 1.64 14.34
C ASP A 8 -1.80 1.08 12.92
N ALA A 9 -1.09 1.82 12.05
CA ALA A 9 -0.84 1.43 10.67
C ALA A 9 0.06 0.19 10.53
N ARG A 10 0.63 -0.33 11.63
CA ARG A 10 1.36 -1.61 11.67
C ARG A 10 0.40 -2.80 11.85
N ASN A 11 -0.89 -2.53 12.01
CA ASN A 11 -1.94 -3.53 11.92
C ASN A 11 -2.37 -3.70 10.45
N ASP A 12 -2.29 -4.95 9.99
CA ASP A 12 -2.74 -5.44 8.69
C ASP A 12 -4.11 -4.86 8.24
N TYR A 13 -5.04 -4.78 9.19
CA TYR A 13 -6.37 -4.21 8.97
C TYR A 13 -6.36 -2.70 8.72
N ALA A 14 -5.52 -1.96 9.46
CA ALA A 14 -5.38 -0.53 9.26
C ALA A 14 -4.68 -0.23 7.93
N PHE A 15 -3.67 -1.02 7.55
CA PHE A 15 -2.99 -0.90 6.26
C PHE A 15 -3.96 -1.08 5.09
N LYS A 16 -4.75 -2.16 5.07
CA LYS A 16 -5.80 -2.36 4.05
C LYS A 16 -6.88 -1.27 4.08
N ARG A 17 -7.21 -0.74 5.26
CA ARG A 17 -8.24 0.31 5.36
C ARG A 17 -7.73 1.67 4.89
N ILE A 18 -6.45 1.97 5.12
CA ILE A 18 -5.80 3.21 4.69
C ILE A 18 -5.48 3.13 3.20
N PHE A 19 -4.85 2.04 2.75
CA PHE A 19 -4.31 1.93 1.39
C PHE A 19 -5.13 1.06 0.44
N GLY A 20 -6.11 0.30 0.91
CA GLY A 20 -6.91 -0.62 0.08
C GLY A 20 -8.34 -0.17 -0.18
N THR A 21 -8.64 1.13 -0.04
CA THR A 21 -9.96 1.69 -0.35
C THR A 21 -9.86 2.82 -1.36
N GLU A 22 -10.83 2.87 -2.30
CA GLU A 22 -10.84 3.89 -3.35
C GLU A 22 -10.92 5.33 -2.82
N LYS A 23 -11.51 5.53 -1.64
CA LYS A 23 -11.61 6.84 -0.99
C LYS A 23 -10.26 7.42 -0.59
N ASN A 24 -9.22 6.60 -0.50
CA ASN A 24 -7.92 7.01 -0.02
C ASN A 24 -6.85 6.91 -1.11
N LYS A 25 -7.24 6.87 -2.39
CA LYS A 25 -6.30 6.82 -3.53
C LYS A 25 -5.31 7.98 -3.50
N ASP A 26 -5.74 9.19 -3.18
CA ASP A 26 -4.85 10.36 -3.06
C ASP A 26 -3.76 10.16 -2.02
N ILE A 27 -4.11 9.60 -0.86
CA ILE A 27 -3.14 9.29 0.22
C ILE A 27 -2.13 8.27 -0.28
N LEU A 28 -2.57 7.25 -1.00
CA LEU A 28 -1.71 6.23 -1.58
C LEU A 28 -0.78 6.83 -2.65
N ILE A 29 -1.29 7.70 -3.52
CA ILE A 29 -0.50 8.39 -4.56
C ILE A 29 0.61 9.21 -3.91
N HIS A 30 0.28 10.04 -2.92
CA HIS A 30 1.27 10.84 -2.20
C HIS A 30 2.31 9.96 -1.52
N PHE A 31 1.86 8.93 -0.79
CA PHE A 31 2.75 7.99 -0.12
C PHE A 31 3.72 7.30 -1.07
N LEU A 32 3.24 6.81 -2.21
CA LEU A 32 4.08 6.14 -3.22
C LEU A 32 5.06 7.12 -3.87
N ASN A 33 4.61 8.33 -4.21
CA ASN A 33 5.48 9.35 -4.77
C ASN A 33 6.60 9.74 -3.79
N ASP A 34 6.29 9.89 -2.50
CA ASP A 34 7.28 10.21 -1.46
C ASP A 34 8.26 9.07 -1.21
N ILE A 35 7.79 7.81 -1.09
CA ILE A 35 8.66 6.66 -0.83
C ILE A 35 9.55 6.30 -2.02
N LEU A 36 9.01 6.38 -3.24
CA LEU A 36 9.75 6.00 -4.45
C LEU A 36 10.51 7.19 -5.07
N GLY A 37 10.34 8.39 -4.53
CA GLY A 37 10.99 9.61 -5.04
C GLY A 37 10.48 10.02 -6.42
N PHE A 38 9.26 9.66 -6.78
CA PHE A 38 8.66 10.04 -8.05
C PHE A 38 8.24 11.52 -8.02
N THR A 39 8.82 12.29 -8.93
CA THR A 39 8.60 13.75 -9.04
C THR A 39 8.49 14.18 -10.50
N GLY A 40 7.93 15.38 -10.71
CA GLY A 40 7.77 15.95 -12.05
C GLY A 40 6.96 15.04 -12.97
N LEU A 41 7.52 14.72 -14.14
CA LEU A 41 6.86 13.89 -15.15
C LEU A 41 6.68 12.43 -14.74
N ALA A 42 7.50 11.93 -13.80
CA ALA A 42 7.41 10.57 -13.28
C ALA A 42 6.42 10.43 -12.13
N ALA A 43 5.87 11.55 -11.61
CA ALA A 43 4.91 11.51 -10.53
C ALA A 43 3.66 10.71 -10.93
N ILE A 44 3.25 9.80 -10.05
CA ILE A 44 2.00 9.05 -10.14
C ILE A 44 0.85 10.04 -10.09
N GLN A 45 -0.05 9.95 -11.06
CA GLN A 45 -1.28 10.75 -11.16
C GLN A 45 -2.52 9.93 -10.84
N ASP A 46 -2.47 8.62 -11.09
CA ASP A 46 -3.63 7.75 -10.90
C ASP A 46 -3.20 6.36 -10.43
N VAL A 47 -4.07 5.74 -9.63
CA VAL A 47 -3.88 4.39 -9.09
C VAL A 47 -5.16 3.57 -9.17
N GLU A 48 -5.04 2.35 -9.67
CA GLU A 48 -6.11 1.37 -9.76
C GLU A 48 -5.77 0.16 -8.89
N PHE A 49 -6.69 -0.25 -8.03
CA PHE A 49 -6.52 -1.47 -7.23
C PHE A 49 -6.72 -2.68 -8.12
N LEU A 50 -5.68 -3.51 -8.24
CA LEU A 50 -5.81 -4.80 -8.90
C LEU A 50 -6.48 -5.77 -7.93
N ALA A 51 -7.38 -6.59 -8.46
CA ALA A 51 -8.07 -7.60 -7.67
C ALA A 51 -7.03 -8.59 -7.13
N THR A 52 -6.72 -8.49 -5.84
CA THR A 52 -5.88 -9.47 -5.16
C THR A 52 -6.65 -10.78 -5.14
N ILE A 53 -6.17 -11.77 -5.91
CA ILE A 53 -6.65 -13.14 -5.76
C ILE A 53 -6.32 -13.49 -4.30
N LEU A 54 -7.35 -13.65 -3.46
CA LEU A 54 -7.20 -14.11 -2.09
C LEU A 54 -6.70 -15.55 -2.16
N ASP A 55 -5.40 -15.70 -2.36
CA ASP A 55 -4.78 -16.99 -2.32
C ASP A 55 -4.89 -17.50 -0.88
N PRO A 56 -5.50 -18.67 -0.66
CA PRO A 56 -5.73 -19.20 0.68
C PRO A 56 -4.41 -19.41 1.45
N GLU A 57 -3.27 -19.60 0.76
CA GLU A 57 -1.96 -19.68 1.41
C GLU A 57 -1.50 -18.30 1.94
N ILE A 58 -1.80 -17.21 1.21
CA ILE A 58 -1.47 -15.84 1.62
C ILE A 58 -2.35 -15.42 2.81
N ALA A 59 -3.63 -15.79 2.78
CA ALA A 59 -4.54 -15.61 3.91
C ALA A 59 -4.08 -16.38 5.17
N ALA A 60 -3.59 -17.62 4.99
CA ALA A 60 -3.02 -18.42 6.07
C ALA A 60 -1.74 -17.83 6.65
N LYS A 61 -0.91 -17.17 5.83
CA LYS A 61 0.35 -16.51 6.24
C LYS A 61 0.16 -15.16 6.92
N LYS A 62 -1.08 -14.64 7.04
CA LYS A 62 -1.38 -13.29 7.58
C LYS A 62 -0.54 -12.18 6.93
N GLN A 63 -0.22 -12.33 5.65
CA GLN A 63 0.48 -11.31 4.87
C GLN A 63 -0.57 -10.49 4.12
N SER A 64 -0.50 -9.16 4.25
CA SER A 64 -1.24 -8.28 3.35
C SER A 64 -0.40 -8.02 2.11
N ILE A 65 -0.99 -8.30 0.96
CA ILE A 65 -0.47 -7.87 -0.34
C ILE A 65 -1.51 -6.93 -0.93
N VAL A 66 -1.05 -5.79 -1.43
CA VAL A 66 -1.88 -4.82 -2.15
C VAL A 66 -1.20 -4.53 -3.47
N ASP A 67 -1.86 -4.94 -4.55
CA ASP A 67 -1.43 -4.72 -5.92
C ASP A 67 -2.11 -3.49 -6.48
N VAL A 68 -1.32 -2.50 -6.91
CA VAL A 68 -1.83 -1.27 -7.49
C VAL A 68 -1.19 -1.03 -8.85
N LEU A 69 -2.02 -0.77 -9.85
CA LEU A 69 -1.60 -0.28 -11.15
C LEU A 69 -1.50 1.24 -11.08
N CYS A 70 -0.31 1.77 -11.26
CA CYS A 70 -0.05 3.20 -11.23
C CYS A 70 0.16 3.74 -12.63
N LYS A 71 -0.27 4.98 -12.85
CA LYS A 71 -0.07 5.70 -14.09
C LYS A 71 0.59 7.05 -13.82
N ASP A 72 1.68 7.32 -14.54
CA ASP A 72 2.38 8.60 -14.46
C ASP A 72 1.79 9.67 -15.40
N SER A 73 2.36 10.86 -15.34
CA SER A 73 1.95 12.02 -16.16
C SER A 73 2.26 11.85 -17.66
N GLN A 74 3.10 10.89 -18.05
CA GLN A 74 3.43 10.56 -19.44
C GLN A 74 2.57 9.41 -19.98
N GLY A 75 1.71 8.81 -19.12
CA GLY A 75 0.89 7.67 -19.48
C GLY A 75 1.59 6.32 -19.36
N SER A 76 2.82 6.28 -18.84
CA SER A 76 3.49 5.02 -18.50
C SER A 76 2.74 4.35 -17.36
N ARG A 77 2.69 3.01 -17.41
CA ARG A 77 1.98 2.20 -16.42
C ARG A 77 2.95 1.24 -15.77
N TYR A 78 2.84 1.10 -14.46
CA TYR A 78 3.63 0.16 -13.67
C TYR A 78 2.79 -0.43 -12.56
N ILE A 79 3.08 -1.68 -12.21
CA ILE A 79 2.42 -2.37 -11.11
C ILE A 79 3.33 -2.25 -9.90
N ILE A 80 2.80 -1.72 -8.80
CA ILE A 80 3.46 -1.67 -7.51
C ILE A 80 2.76 -2.66 -6.59
N GLU A 81 3.51 -3.63 -6.09
CA GLU A 81 3.06 -4.60 -5.10
C GLU A 81 3.57 -4.18 -3.71
N MET A 82 2.65 -3.89 -2.80
CA MET A 82 2.97 -3.54 -1.41
C MET A 82 2.75 -4.76 -0.52
N GLN A 83 3.84 -5.30 0.04
CA GLN A 83 3.79 -6.44 0.94
C GLN A 83 4.00 -6.02 2.40
N PHE A 84 3.05 -6.37 3.27
CA PHE A 84 3.22 -6.29 4.72
C PHE A 84 3.52 -7.67 5.28
N THR A 85 4.77 -7.87 5.71
CA THR A 85 5.20 -9.08 6.43
C THR A 85 5.42 -8.76 7.91
N LYS A 86 4.81 -9.53 8.81
CA LYS A 86 5.20 -9.57 10.23
C LYS A 86 6.52 -10.32 10.38
N THR A 87 7.64 -9.68 10.03
CA THR A 87 8.95 -10.23 10.37
C THR A 87 9.14 -10.12 11.88
N LYS A 88 9.26 -11.26 12.57
CA LYS A 88 9.96 -11.31 13.86
C LYS A 88 11.45 -11.16 13.53
N GLY A 89 12.02 -9.98 13.79
CA GLY A 89 13.46 -9.78 13.77
C GLY A 89 13.95 -8.93 12.60
N PHE A 90 14.12 -7.63 12.85
CA PHE A 90 15.39 -7.02 12.49
C PHE A 90 16.46 -7.65 13.40
N GLU A 91 16.95 -8.84 13.07
CA GLU A 91 18.28 -9.21 13.52
C GLU A 91 19.24 -8.35 12.72
N LYS A 92 19.80 -7.36 13.43
CA LYS A 92 20.97 -6.61 13.00
C LYS A 92 21.97 -7.57 12.35
N ARG A 93 22.36 -7.27 11.12
CA ARG A 93 23.68 -7.60 10.61
C ARG A 93 24.31 -6.32 10.09
#